data_AF-A0A8W8HT36-F1
#
_entry.id   AF-A0A8W8HT36-F1
#
_cell.length_a   1.000
_cell.length_b   1.000
_cell.length_c   1.000
_cell.angle_alpha   90.00
_cell.angle_beta   90.00
_cell.angle_gamma   90.00
#
_symmetry.space_group_name_H-M   'P 1'
#
loop_
_entity.id
_entity.type
_entity.pdbx_description
1 polymer ?
#
loop_
_entity_poly.entity_id
_entity_poly.type
_entity_poly.pdbx_seq_one_letter_code
_entity_poly.pdbx_strand_id
1 'polypeptide(L)'
;MWQKLWRKGDQQKDEDKEVVEEIEGEETCNPYTELYFLQHHSDIVRHLLVIDDRRCVSAGDDGVVVVWDTQLCMKLSFFEAHSRPITCMLSIDGKNKDSNLLITGSSDKHIKVWNIDQGKCVQDITEHGTSVKCLLPVLENMFVSAGEQLHLWGEDGALLDTFPLDKQEADISLLISTNLKNERFVTACDKELTVYSIKDLLDLNETSYRICQDKRLPEHLEAVRALVPVSDKLFASGSLDGTILLWSSETFTPLKKLNTMADYKGKANMYPYSVQYIACENQKYLLAAIGCGFALFDTVSNTLLCRKVKAHYSKVTQLTFVCDGLLLATCSEDGSIRLWGQKSHNPGEQLAVKASMGLSPIERFLDINFGQLHHSKSPDHFPEPVLLGECLGHCGSVMRIVDQGLEGMFSCGGDHLVIAWKNSELQKMKRNQVIQEKVLNPSVIV
;
A
#
# COMPACT_ATOMS: atom_id res chain seq x y z
N MET A 1 -44.60 33.12 28.07
CA MET A 1 -45.13 33.26 26.70
C MET A 1 -43.92 33.29 25.79
N TRP A 2 -43.82 32.34 24.84
CA TRP A 2 -42.69 32.09 23.91
C TRP A 2 -41.43 31.39 24.47
N GLN A 3 -41.47 30.05 24.55
CA GLN A 3 -40.37 29.09 24.27
C GLN A 3 -40.72 27.64 24.72
N LYS A 4 -42.00 27.23 24.57
CA LYS A 4 -42.47 25.86 24.91
C LYS A 4 -43.01 25.08 23.70
N LEU A 5 -42.52 25.38 22.49
CA LEU A 5 -43.12 24.90 21.23
C LEU A 5 -42.19 24.18 20.24
N TRP A 6 -41.03 23.66 20.68
CA TRP A 6 -40.13 22.87 19.81
C TRP A 6 -39.79 21.47 20.34
N ARG A 7 -40.69 20.87 21.13
CA ARG A 7 -40.66 19.43 21.44
C ARG A 7 -41.82 18.74 20.74
N LYS A 8 -41.67 18.47 19.45
CA LYS A 8 -42.33 17.41 18.68
C LYS A 8 -41.96 17.58 17.20
N GLY A 9 -40.99 16.79 16.76
CA GLY A 9 -40.53 16.70 15.38
C GLY A 9 -39.15 16.07 15.39
N ASP A 10 -39.07 14.87 14.82
CA ASP A 10 -37.86 14.08 14.56
C ASP A 10 -37.25 13.33 15.74
N GLN A 11 -37.98 12.28 16.16
CA GLN A 11 -37.33 11.01 16.51
C GLN A 11 -36.76 10.39 15.24
N GLN A 12 -35.67 10.97 14.73
CA GLN A 12 -34.75 10.23 13.89
C GLN A 12 -33.86 9.47 14.88
N LYS A 13 -33.86 8.13 14.79
CA LYS A 13 -32.96 7.28 15.58
C LYS A 13 -31.55 7.89 15.45
N ASP A 14 -30.99 8.34 16.57
CA ASP A 14 -29.57 8.61 16.69
C ASP A 14 -28.84 7.30 16.35
N GLU A 15 -28.46 7.13 15.09
CA GLU A 15 -27.41 6.19 14.72
C GLU A 15 -26.16 6.64 15.46
N ASP A 16 -25.57 5.71 16.22
CA ASP A 16 -24.41 5.90 17.08
C ASP A 16 -23.41 6.87 16.43
N LYS A 17 -23.28 8.06 17.01
CA LYS A 17 -22.19 8.97 16.67
C LYS A 17 -20.91 8.38 17.24
N GLU A 18 -20.36 7.35 16.59
CA GLU A 18 -18.99 6.92 16.84
C GLU A 18 -18.12 8.17 16.74
N VAL A 19 -17.32 8.44 17.78
CA VAL A 19 -16.39 9.56 17.83
C VAL A 19 -15.02 9.01 17.45
N VAL A 20 -14.18 9.85 16.86
CA VAL A 20 -12.80 9.50 16.58
C VAL A 20 -12.12 9.20 17.92
N GLU A 21 -11.52 8.01 18.07
CA GLU A 21 -10.82 7.64 19.31
C GLU A 21 -9.62 8.58 19.51
N GLU A 22 -9.45 9.04 20.74
CA GLU A 22 -8.32 9.85 21.19
C GLU A 22 -7.59 9.08 22.30
N ILE A 23 -6.29 9.28 22.44
CA ILE A 23 -5.52 8.63 23.51
C ILE A 23 -5.83 9.36 24.82
N GLU A 24 -6.60 8.71 25.68
CA GLU A 24 -6.87 9.17 27.05
C GLU A 24 -5.79 8.63 28.01
N GLY A 25 -4.80 9.45 28.39
CA GLY A 25 -3.82 9.15 29.44
C GLY A 25 -2.35 9.25 29.03
N GLU A 26 -1.45 9.05 30.00
CA GLU A 26 0.02 9.12 29.80
C GLU A 26 0.63 7.81 29.26
N GLU A 27 -0.11 6.70 29.26
CA GLU A 27 0.38 5.37 28.86
C GLU A 27 0.15 5.12 27.35
N THR A 28 0.87 5.85 26.49
CA THR A 28 0.93 5.51 25.07
C THR A 28 1.87 4.33 24.84
N CYS A 29 1.44 3.30 24.13
CA CYS A 29 2.32 2.20 23.72
C CYS A 29 2.99 2.47 22.36
N ASN A 30 3.26 3.74 22.01
CA ASN A 30 3.91 4.09 20.76
C ASN A 30 5.40 3.70 20.81
N PRO A 31 5.86 2.71 20.02
CA PRO A 31 7.27 2.32 20.02
C PRO A 31 8.17 3.33 19.31
N TYR A 32 7.61 4.22 18.49
CA TYR A 32 8.36 5.11 17.60
C TYR A 32 8.57 6.49 18.23
N THR A 33 9.65 6.60 18.99
CA THR A 33 10.01 7.78 19.79
C THR A 33 11.21 8.53 19.24
N GLU A 34 11.93 7.97 18.26
CA GLU A 34 12.99 8.66 17.51
C GLU A 34 12.52 8.99 16.09
N LEU A 35 12.69 10.25 15.68
CA LEU A 35 12.19 10.79 14.42
C LEU A 35 13.35 11.37 13.61
N TYR A 36 13.41 11.04 12.32
CA TYR A 36 14.40 11.61 11.41
C TYR A 36 13.68 12.23 10.20
N PHE A 37 13.87 13.54 10.02
CA PHE A 37 13.32 14.27 8.89
C PHE A 37 14.26 14.16 7.69
N LEU A 38 13.80 13.49 6.64
CA LEU A 38 14.53 13.22 5.41
C LEU A 38 14.09 14.23 4.34
N GLN A 39 14.69 15.41 4.36
CA GLN A 39 14.30 16.51 3.48
C GLN A 39 15.15 16.54 2.20
N HIS A 40 14.48 16.46 1.05
CA HIS A 40 15.10 16.71 -0.25
C HIS A 40 14.08 17.17 -1.29
N HIS A 41 12.89 16.59 -1.27
CA HIS A 41 11.83 16.90 -2.22
C HIS A 41 11.36 18.36 -2.08
N SER A 42 10.96 18.94 -3.22
CA SER A 42 10.43 20.30 -3.30
C SER A 42 8.93 20.36 -3.58
N ASP A 43 8.29 19.21 -3.80
CA ASP A 43 6.86 19.07 -4.01
C ASP A 43 6.33 17.79 -3.34
N ILE A 44 5.03 17.51 -3.44
CA ILE A 44 4.33 16.41 -2.76
C ILE A 44 5.03 15.08 -3.03
N VAL A 45 5.35 14.32 -1.98
CA VAL A 45 5.93 12.98 -2.10
C VAL A 45 4.80 11.95 -2.11
N ARG A 46 4.63 11.25 -3.25
CA ARG A 46 3.49 10.35 -3.49
C ARG A 46 3.83 8.87 -3.33
N HIS A 47 5.10 8.52 -3.49
CA HIS A 47 5.55 7.15 -3.59
C HIS A 47 6.66 6.88 -2.58
N LEU A 48 6.54 5.73 -1.92
CA LEU A 48 7.59 5.10 -1.13
C LEU A 48 7.69 3.64 -1.54
N LEU A 49 8.91 3.16 -1.71
CA LEU A 49 9.19 1.77 -2.07
C LEU A 49 10.39 1.26 -1.30
N VAL A 50 10.24 0.11 -0.65
CA VAL A 50 11.37 -0.63 -0.08
C VAL A 50 12.06 -1.39 -1.20
N ILE A 51 13.37 -1.25 -1.28
CA ILE A 51 14.20 -1.89 -2.32
C ILE A 51 14.89 -3.12 -1.76
N ASP A 52 15.45 -2.99 -0.57
CA ASP A 52 16.11 -4.06 0.18
C ASP A 52 16.10 -3.72 1.66
N ASP A 53 16.72 -4.54 2.49
CA ASP A 53 16.75 -4.39 3.95
C ASP A 53 17.34 -3.05 4.43
N ARG A 54 18.14 -2.36 3.59
CA ARG A 54 18.86 -1.13 3.95
C ARG A 54 18.42 0.10 3.14
N ARG A 55 17.64 -0.06 2.08
CA ARG A 55 17.29 1.05 1.19
C ARG A 55 15.81 1.17 0.94
N CYS A 56 15.33 2.40 1.02
CA CYS A 56 14.03 2.80 0.52
C CYS A 56 14.17 3.96 -0.46
N VAL A 57 13.19 4.11 -1.34
CA VAL A 57 13.14 5.13 -2.37
C VAL A 57 11.87 5.94 -2.22
N SER A 58 12.00 7.26 -2.36
CA SER A 58 10.86 8.18 -2.44
C SER A 58 10.82 8.91 -3.78
N ALA A 59 9.60 9.22 -4.24
CA ALA A 59 9.37 10.03 -5.43
C ALA A 59 8.01 10.74 -5.38
N GLY A 60 7.85 11.78 -6.18
CA GLY A 60 6.62 12.56 -6.19
C GLY A 60 6.49 13.57 -7.33
N ASP A 61 5.84 14.68 -7.01
CA ASP A 61 5.40 15.69 -7.99
C ASP A 61 6.56 16.57 -8.50
N ASP A 62 7.70 16.57 -7.82
CA ASP A 62 8.92 17.27 -8.24
C ASP A 62 9.71 16.56 -9.35
N GLY A 63 9.31 15.33 -9.73
CA GLY A 63 9.99 14.56 -10.76
C GLY A 63 11.32 13.96 -10.32
N VAL A 64 11.66 14.05 -9.03
CA VAL A 64 12.92 13.55 -8.47
C VAL A 64 12.70 12.20 -7.79
N VAL A 65 13.69 11.31 -7.91
CA VAL A 65 13.78 10.07 -7.16
C VAL A 65 14.91 10.20 -6.14
N VAL A 66 14.65 9.84 -4.88
CA VAL A 66 15.65 9.89 -3.81
C VAL A 66 15.81 8.52 -3.18
N VAL A 67 17.07 8.08 -3.02
CA VAL A 67 17.43 6.83 -2.37
C VAL A 67 17.92 7.13 -0.96
N TRP A 68 17.34 6.48 0.03
CA TRP A 68 17.63 6.67 1.44
C TRP A 68 18.27 5.43 2.05
N ASP A 69 19.23 5.63 2.94
CA ASP A 69 19.71 4.59 3.85
C ASP A 69 18.72 4.49 5.00
N THR A 70 18.07 3.34 5.13
CA THR A 70 17.06 3.11 6.16
C THR A 70 17.71 3.00 7.53
N GLN A 71 18.92 2.47 7.65
CA GLN A 71 19.62 2.30 8.93
C GLN A 71 20.14 3.62 9.48
N LEU A 72 20.81 4.41 8.63
CA LEU A 72 21.44 5.68 9.00
C LEU A 72 20.51 6.89 8.87
N CYS A 73 19.31 6.70 8.30
CA CYS A 73 18.35 7.77 8.03
C CYS A 73 18.99 8.94 7.26
N MET A 74 19.73 8.63 6.19
CA MET A 74 20.43 9.64 5.38
C MET A 74 20.21 9.43 3.89
N LYS A 75 20.30 10.53 3.13
CA LYS A 75 20.26 10.47 1.67
C LYS A 75 21.52 9.77 1.15
N LEU A 76 21.35 8.73 0.34
CA LEU A 76 22.44 8.04 -0.37
C LEU A 76 22.68 8.69 -1.73
N SER A 77 21.63 8.84 -2.53
CA SER A 77 21.68 9.40 -3.87
C SER A 77 20.32 9.98 -4.27
N PHE A 78 20.29 10.76 -5.34
CA PHE A 78 19.06 11.23 -5.95
C PHE A 78 19.24 11.38 -7.46
N PHE A 79 18.15 11.30 -8.20
CA PHE A 79 18.11 11.41 -9.65
C PHE A 79 17.01 12.37 -10.06
N GLU A 80 17.33 13.35 -10.89
CA GLU A 80 16.34 14.14 -11.64
C GLU A 80 15.75 13.24 -12.72
N ALA A 81 14.74 12.45 -12.33
CA ALA A 81 14.25 11.40 -13.19
C ALA A 81 13.37 11.97 -14.29
N HIS A 82 12.45 12.85 -13.97
CA HIS A 82 11.44 13.31 -14.91
C HIS A 82 11.22 14.82 -14.85
N SER A 83 10.74 15.39 -15.95
CA SER A 83 10.43 16.83 -16.05
C SER A 83 9.03 17.19 -15.51
N ARG A 84 8.25 16.17 -15.16
CA ARG A 84 6.88 16.25 -14.65
C ARG A 84 6.68 15.22 -13.53
N PRO A 85 5.58 15.31 -12.77
CA PRO A 85 5.28 14.39 -11.68
C PRO A 85 5.48 12.91 -12.03
N ILE A 86 6.18 12.20 -11.14
CA ILE A 86 6.28 10.74 -11.18
C ILE A 86 4.94 10.18 -10.70
N THR A 87 4.33 9.34 -11.53
CA THR A 87 2.98 8.81 -11.35
C THR A 87 2.97 7.36 -10.90
N CYS A 88 4.03 6.61 -11.20
CA CYS A 88 4.20 5.23 -10.80
C CYS A 88 5.66 4.82 -10.69
N MET A 89 5.94 3.88 -9.80
CA MET A 89 7.25 3.28 -9.57
C MET A 89 7.12 1.76 -9.46
N LEU A 90 8.15 1.05 -9.90
CA LEU A 90 8.25 -0.40 -9.78
C LEU A 90 9.71 -0.80 -9.56
N SER A 91 9.97 -1.70 -8.61
CA SER A 91 11.27 -2.37 -8.49
C SER A 91 11.19 -3.75 -9.13
N ILE A 92 12.21 -4.11 -9.90
CA ILE A 92 12.39 -5.45 -10.46
C ILE A 92 13.83 -5.93 -10.23
N ASP A 93 13.99 -7.25 -10.10
CA ASP A 93 15.31 -7.86 -10.04
C ASP A 93 15.94 -7.85 -11.43
N GLY A 94 17.17 -7.35 -11.55
CA GLY A 94 17.91 -7.42 -12.81
C GLY A 94 18.43 -8.82 -13.11
N LYS A 95 18.71 -9.12 -14.39
CA LYS A 95 19.32 -10.38 -14.87
C LYS A 95 20.45 -10.97 -14.02
N ASN A 96 21.28 -10.12 -13.42
CA ASN A 96 22.43 -10.55 -12.64
C ASN A 96 22.13 -10.82 -11.15
N LYS A 97 20.87 -10.83 -10.69
CA LYS A 97 20.43 -11.00 -9.28
C LYS A 97 21.08 -10.08 -8.23
N ASP A 98 22.10 -9.33 -8.61
CA ASP A 98 22.91 -8.42 -7.80
C ASP A 98 22.64 -6.95 -8.15
N SER A 99 21.66 -6.68 -9.03
CA SER A 99 21.30 -5.31 -9.41
C SER A 99 19.81 -5.07 -9.24
N ASN A 100 19.45 -4.16 -8.34
CA ASN A 100 18.08 -3.70 -8.17
C ASN A 100 17.79 -2.63 -9.21
N LEU A 101 16.84 -2.93 -10.12
CA LEU A 101 16.38 -1.97 -11.11
C LEU A 101 15.12 -1.27 -10.61
N LEU A 102 15.13 0.06 -10.69
CA LEU A 102 13.95 0.88 -10.47
C LEU A 102 13.41 1.36 -11.82
N ILE A 103 12.14 1.14 -12.07
CA ILE A 103 11.42 1.69 -13.22
C ILE A 103 10.52 2.81 -12.72
N THR A 104 10.61 3.96 -13.37
CA THR A 104 9.77 5.14 -13.10
C THR A 104 8.97 5.53 -14.32
N GLY A 105 7.68 5.79 -14.14
CA GLY A 105 6.80 6.37 -15.16
C GLY A 105 6.29 7.74 -14.72
N SER A 106 6.08 8.63 -15.68
CA SER A 106 5.71 10.02 -15.41
C SER A 106 4.67 10.58 -16.38
N SER A 107 4.07 11.70 -15.97
CA SER A 107 3.24 12.55 -16.81
C SER A 107 4.01 13.31 -17.90
N ASP A 108 5.33 13.21 -17.94
CA ASP A 108 6.14 13.63 -19.10
C ASP A 108 6.15 12.62 -20.25
N LYS A 109 5.43 11.50 -20.09
CA LYS A 109 5.27 10.44 -21.09
C LYS A 109 6.50 9.56 -21.26
N HIS A 110 7.48 9.66 -20.36
CA HIS A 110 8.66 8.83 -20.38
C HIS A 110 8.57 7.72 -19.34
N ILE A 111 9.21 6.59 -19.65
CA ILE A 111 9.56 5.56 -18.69
C ILE A 111 11.09 5.53 -18.60
N LYS A 112 11.63 5.56 -17.38
CA LYS A 112 13.07 5.45 -17.16
C LYS A 112 13.40 4.26 -16.30
N VAL A 113 14.46 3.55 -16.68
CA VAL A 113 15.00 2.41 -15.94
C VAL A 113 16.32 2.81 -15.32
N TRP A 114 16.45 2.58 -14.01
CA TRP A 114 17.57 3.01 -13.20
C TRP A 114 18.24 1.82 -12.55
N ASN A 115 19.57 1.78 -12.60
CA ASN A 115 20.34 0.93 -11.72
C ASN A 115 20.61 1.69 -10.42
N ILE A 116 19.98 1.26 -9.33
CA ILE A 116 20.03 1.96 -8.04
C ILE A 116 21.45 1.92 -7.45
N ASP A 117 22.17 0.81 -7.64
CA ASP A 117 23.51 0.61 -7.09
C ASP A 117 24.56 1.52 -7.73
N GLN A 118 24.44 1.74 -9.04
CA GLN A 118 25.32 2.65 -9.79
C GLN A 118 24.83 4.09 -9.82
N GLY A 119 23.55 4.31 -9.49
CA GLY A 119 22.89 5.60 -9.58
C GLY A 119 22.83 6.17 -11.01
N LYS A 120 22.63 5.29 -12.00
CA LYS A 120 22.60 5.68 -13.42
C LYS A 120 21.30 5.26 -14.07
N CYS A 121 20.80 6.14 -14.95
CA CYS A 121 19.76 5.79 -15.90
C CYS A 121 20.37 4.81 -16.91
N VAL A 122 19.85 3.58 -16.93
CA VAL A 122 20.23 2.54 -17.88
C VAL A 122 19.47 2.75 -19.19
N GLN A 123 18.22 3.22 -19.09
CA GLN A 123 17.37 3.39 -20.25
C GLN A 123 16.35 4.50 -20.10
N ASP A 124 16.10 5.16 -21.23
CA ASP A 124 15.08 6.19 -21.41
C ASP A 124 14.13 5.76 -22.54
N ILE A 125 12.89 5.43 -22.18
CA ILE A 125 11.88 4.92 -23.09
C ILE A 125 10.91 6.06 -23.41
N THR A 126 10.94 6.52 -24.66
CA THR A 126 10.20 7.70 -25.13
C THR A 126 9.01 7.38 -26.03
N GLU A 127 8.72 6.09 -26.26
CA GLU A 127 7.68 5.68 -27.19
C GLU A 127 6.26 5.83 -26.62
N HIS A 128 6.13 6.08 -25.32
CA HIS A 128 4.83 6.40 -24.72
C HIS A 128 4.31 7.75 -25.26
N GLY A 129 3.19 7.71 -25.98
CA GLY A 129 2.56 8.92 -26.54
C GLY A 129 1.84 9.77 -25.48
N THR A 130 1.64 9.24 -24.28
CA THR A 130 0.71 9.75 -23.25
C THR A 130 1.26 9.59 -21.84
N SER A 131 0.58 10.16 -20.83
CA SER A 131 1.00 10.03 -19.43
C SER A 131 0.98 8.56 -19.01
N VAL A 132 2.11 8.09 -18.46
CA VAL A 132 2.19 6.75 -17.88
C VAL A 132 1.55 6.82 -16.50
N LYS A 133 0.61 5.95 -16.17
CA LYS A 133 -0.10 5.97 -14.88
C LYS A 133 0.17 4.75 -14.01
N CYS A 134 0.46 3.61 -14.64
CA CYS A 134 0.71 2.37 -13.93
C CYS A 134 1.84 1.58 -14.58
N LEU A 135 2.58 0.86 -13.75
CA LEU A 135 3.57 -0.13 -14.14
C LEU A 135 3.25 -1.43 -13.42
N LEU A 136 3.40 -2.55 -14.10
CA LEU A 136 3.15 -3.89 -13.57
C LEU A 136 4.22 -4.86 -14.08
N PRO A 137 4.96 -5.57 -13.21
CA PRO A 137 5.84 -6.63 -13.67
C PRO A 137 5.00 -7.78 -14.22
N VAL A 138 5.37 -8.30 -15.38
CA VAL A 138 4.71 -9.44 -16.02
C VAL A 138 5.73 -10.44 -16.51
N LEU A 139 5.38 -11.74 -16.49
CA LEU A 139 6.30 -12.85 -16.81
C LEU A 139 7.66 -12.68 -16.06
N GLU A 140 8.69 -13.43 -16.45
CA GLU A 140 10.06 -13.12 -15.99
C GLU A 140 10.63 -12.00 -16.86
N ASN A 141 11.14 -10.94 -16.23
CA ASN A 141 11.88 -9.86 -16.87
C ASN A 141 11.09 -9.06 -17.94
N MET A 142 9.78 -8.92 -17.78
CA MET A 142 8.97 -8.01 -18.60
C MET A 142 8.10 -7.14 -17.72
N PHE A 143 7.59 -6.05 -18.28
CA PHE A 143 6.64 -5.20 -17.58
C PHE A 143 5.62 -4.60 -18.54
N VAL A 144 4.42 -4.39 -18.03
CA VAL A 144 3.36 -3.64 -18.70
C VAL A 144 3.33 -2.24 -18.13
N SER A 145 3.14 -1.28 -19.02
CA SER A 145 2.83 0.10 -18.66
C SER A 145 1.45 0.46 -19.18
N ALA A 146 0.71 1.27 -18.41
CA ALA A 146 -0.61 1.73 -18.82
C ALA A 146 -0.77 3.23 -18.67
N GLY A 147 -1.50 3.81 -19.62
CA GLY A 147 -1.96 5.20 -19.66
C GLY A 147 -3.26 5.25 -20.47
N GLU A 148 -3.25 5.99 -21.59
CA GLU A 148 -4.28 5.86 -22.65
C GLU A 148 -4.09 4.59 -23.50
N GLN A 149 -2.94 3.93 -23.38
CA GLN A 149 -2.59 2.72 -24.12
C GLN A 149 -1.86 1.75 -23.21
N LEU A 150 -1.93 0.46 -23.53
CA LEU A 150 -1.15 -0.59 -22.89
C LEU A 150 0.06 -0.90 -23.75
N HIS A 151 1.25 -0.85 -23.15
CA HIS A 151 2.49 -1.27 -23.81
C HIS A 151 3.15 -2.37 -23.00
N LEU A 152 3.64 -3.39 -23.70
CA LEU A 152 4.45 -4.48 -23.15
C LEU A 152 5.92 -4.25 -23.50
N TRP A 153 6.77 -4.28 -22.48
CA TRP A 153 8.20 -4.02 -22.61
C TRP A 153 9.02 -5.24 -22.18
N GLY A 154 10.13 -5.47 -22.88
CA GLY A 154 11.21 -6.31 -22.38
C GLY A 154 11.98 -5.61 -21.25
N GLU A 155 12.80 -6.36 -20.53
CA GLU A 155 13.73 -5.84 -19.52
C GLU A 155 14.72 -4.82 -20.08
N ASP A 156 15.14 -5.02 -21.33
CA ASP A 156 15.98 -4.10 -22.09
C ASP A 156 15.19 -2.90 -22.62
N GLY A 157 13.94 -2.73 -22.16
CA GLY A 157 12.98 -1.70 -22.53
C GLY A 157 12.69 -1.65 -24.03
N ALA A 158 12.93 -2.74 -24.76
CA ALA A 158 12.43 -2.90 -26.10
C ALA A 158 10.89 -3.01 -26.05
N LEU A 159 10.22 -2.28 -26.94
CA LEU A 159 8.78 -2.40 -27.10
C LEU A 159 8.46 -3.74 -27.77
N LEU A 160 7.71 -4.60 -27.07
CA LEU A 160 7.30 -5.91 -27.57
C LEU A 160 5.93 -5.86 -28.23
N ASP A 161 4.98 -5.13 -27.63
CA ASP A 161 3.64 -4.97 -28.18
C ASP A 161 2.95 -3.70 -27.67
N THR A 162 1.98 -3.19 -28.44
CA THR A 162 1.12 -2.07 -28.06
C THR A 162 -0.33 -2.43 -28.34
N PHE A 163 -1.16 -2.33 -27.30
CA PHE A 163 -2.59 -2.49 -27.39
C PHE A 163 -3.28 -1.11 -27.30
N PRO A 164 -3.89 -0.63 -28.40
CA PRO A 164 -4.63 0.63 -28.38
C PRO A 164 -5.96 0.44 -27.66
N LEU A 165 -6.28 1.36 -26.73
CA LEU A 165 -7.62 1.46 -26.14
C LEU A 165 -8.48 2.40 -26.98
N ASP A 166 -9.79 2.21 -26.90
CA ASP A 166 -10.73 3.08 -27.60
C ASP A 166 -10.68 4.49 -26.99
N LYS A 167 -10.59 5.52 -27.85
CA LYS A 167 -10.43 6.93 -27.44
C LYS A 167 -11.57 7.50 -26.57
N GLN A 168 -12.65 6.75 -26.37
CA GLN A 168 -13.78 7.14 -25.52
C GLN A 168 -13.67 6.59 -24.10
N GLU A 169 -12.77 5.65 -23.85
CA GLU A 169 -12.54 5.08 -22.52
C GLU A 169 -11.64 6.02 -21.70
N ALA A 170 -11.86 6.04 -20.39
CA ALA A 170 -10.99 6.78 -19.48
C ALA A 170 -9.59 6.15 -19.44
N ASP A 171 -8.60 6.91 -18.99
CA ASP A 171 -7.26 6.37 -18.83
C ASP A 171 -7.24 5.24 -17.78
N ILE A 172 -6.39 4.24 -17.99
CA ILE A 172 -6.20 3.17 -17.01
C ILE A 172 -5.63 3.75 -15.71
N SER A 173 -6.30 3.47 -14.60
CA SER A 173 -5.94 3.99 -13.28
C SER A 173 -5.20 2.99 -12.41
N LEU A 174 -5.39 1.69 -12.64
CA LEU A 174 -4.81 0.60 -11.85
C LEU A 174 -4.52 -0.63 -12.70
N LEU A 175 -3.50 -1.39 -12.30
CA LEU A 175 -3.10 -2.67 -12.90
C LEU A 175 -2.77 -3.69 -11.80
N ILE A 176 -3.19 -4.95 -11.98
CA ILE A 176 -2.69 -6.08 -11.19
C ILE A 176 -2.46 -7.31 -12.06
N SER A 177 -1.54 -8.17 -11.65
CA SER A 177 -1.49 -9.55 -12.13
C SER A 177 -2.50 -10.41 -11.36
N THR A 178 -3.08 -11.43 -11.99
CA THR A 178 -4.08 -12.31 -11.35
C THR A 178 -3.64 -13.76 -11.17
N ASN A 179 -2.49 -14.17 -11.70
CA ASN A 179 -2.02 -15.56 -11.65
C ASN A 179 -0.51 -15.58 -11.36
N LEU A 180 -0.01 -16.63 -10.69
CA LEU A 180 1.42 -16.86 -10.42
C LEU A 180 2.31 -16.75 -11.65
N LYS A 181 1.79 -17.14 -12.81
CA LYS A 181 2.55 -17.05 -14.06
C LYS A 181 2.62 -15.64 -14.63
N ASN A 182 1.87 -14.68 -14.10
CA ASN A 182 1.76 -13.29 -14.60
C ASN A 182 1.40 -13.18 -16.09
N GLU A 183 0.77 -14.21 -16.67
CA GLU A 183 0.31 -14.24 -18.07
C GLU A 183 -0.99 -13.46 -18.27
N ARG A 184 -1.76 -13.25 -17.20
CA ARG A 184 -3.02 -12.50 -17.22
C ARG A 184 -2.98 -11.38 -16.20
N PHE A 185 -3.51 -10.24 -16.60
CA PHE A 185 -3.60 -9.05 -15.76
C PHE A 185 -4.96 -8.38 -15.92
N VAL A 186 -5.34 -7.64 -14.89
CA VAL A 186 -6.61 -6.89 -14.85
C VAL A 186 -6.28 -5.41 -14.76
N THR A 187 -6.99 -4.63 -15.57
CA THR A 187 -6.90 -3.17 -15.59
C THR A 187 -8.18 -2.60 -15.03
N ALA A 188 -8.08 -1.46 -14.33
CA ALA A 188 -9.23 -0.64 -13.99
C ALA A 188 -9.23 0.63 -14.84
N CYS A 189 -10.38 0.91 -15.46
CA CYS A 189 -10.65 2.11 -16.25
C CYS A 189 -11.92 2.74 -15.70
N ASP A 190 -11.76 3.79 -14.89
CA ASP A 190 -12.85 4.39 -14.11
C ASP A 190 -13.67 3.31 -13.36
N LYS A 191 -14.90 3.00 -13.81
CA LYS A 191 -15.81 2.02 -13.19
C LYS A 191 -15.62 0.59 -13.68
N GLU A 192 -14.93 0.44 -14.80
CA GLU A 192 -14.84 -0.80 -15.56
C GLU A 192 -13.57 -1.58 -15.19
N LEU A 193 -13.68 -2.89 -15.23
CA LEU A 193 -12.54 -3.79 -15.10
C LEU A 193 -12.42 -4.63 -16.36
N THR A 194 -11.22 -4.70 -16.93
CA THR A 194 -10.94 -5.47 -18.15
C THR A 194 -9.77 -6.40 -17.93
N VAL A 195 -9.93 -7.64 -18.39
CA VAL A 195 -8.94 -8.72 -18.30
C VAL A 195 -8.19 -8.81 -19.62
N TYR A 196 -6.86 -8.87 -19.52
CA TYR A 196 -5.96 -9.08 -20.65
C TYR A 196 -5.10 -10.31 -20.42
N SER A 197 -4.71 -10.96 -21.52
CA SER A 197 -3.72 -12.04 -21.54
C SER A 197 -2.54 -11.67 -22.43
N ILE A 198 -1.35 -12.14 -22.06
CA ILE A 198 -0.15 -12.09 -22.88
C ILE A 198 -0.01 -13.45 -23.55
N LYS A 199 -0.03 -13.48 -24.88
CA LYS A 199 0.16 -14.69 -25.67
C LYS A 199 1.53 -14.69 -26.31
N ASP A 200 2.25 -15.80 -26.14
CA ASP A 200 3.47 -16.10 -26.88
C ASP A 200 3.09 -16.66 -28.26
N LEU A 201 3.50 -15.96 -29.30
CA LEU A 201 3.39 -16.38 -30.69
C LEU A 201 4.75 -16.95 -31.08
N LEU A 202 4.85 -18.27 -30.96
CA LEU A 202 5.99 -19.04 -31.46
C LEU A 202 5.92 -19.14 -32.98
N ASP A 203 6.46 -18.14 -33.67
CA ASP A 203 6.83 -18.29 -35.08
C ASP A 203 8.23 -18.90 -35.15
N LEU A 204 8.46 -19.76 -36.16
CA LEU A 204 9.61 -20.67 -36.29
C LEU A 204 11.02 -20.02 -36.20
N ASN A 205 11.13 -18.69 -36.13
CA ASN A 205 12.39 -17.96 -36.00
C ASN A 205 12.41 -16.82 -34.95
N GLU A 206 11.27 -16.35 -34.43
CA GLU A 206 11.22 -15.24 -33.45
C GLU A 206 10.09 -15.46 -32.43
N THR A 207 10.42 -15.34 -31.14
CA THR A 207 9.42 -15.26 -30.07
C THR A 207 8.80 -13.87 -30.07
N SER A 208 7.51 -13.76 -30.38
CA SER A 208 6.78 -12.49 -30.34
C SER A 208 5.64 -12.57 -29.32
N TYR A 209 5.48 -11.51 -28.53
CA TYR A 209 4.43 -11.44 -27.51
C TYR A 209 3.31 -10.52 -27.98
N ARG A 210 2.06 -10.85 -27.65
CA ARG A 210 0.92 -9.93 -27.86
C ARG A 210 -0.02 -9.86 -26.68
N ILE A 211 -0.45 -8.64 -26.38
CA ILE A 211 -1.54 -8.35 -25.46
C ILE A 211 -2.87 -8.63 -26.17
N CYS A 212 -3.70 -9.45 -25.56
CA CYS A 212 -5.05 -9.77 -26.02
C CYS A 212 -6.05 -9.38 -24.94
N GLN A 213 -7.13 -8.69 -25.33
CA GLN A 213 -8.27 -8.49 -24.43
C GLN A 213 -9.07 -9.79 -24.34
N ASP A 214 -9.17 -10.35 -23.14
CA ASP A 214 -9.89 -11.61 -22.90
C ASP A 214 -11.36 -11.35 -22.54
N LYS A 215 -11.62 -10.43 -21.61
CA LYS A 215 -12.96 -10.25 -21.04
C LYS A 215 -13.14 -8.89 -20.38
N ARG A 216 -14.30 -8.25 -20.60
CA ARG A 216 -14.76 -7.09 -19.82
C ARG A 216 -15.66 -7.56 -18.67
N LEU A 217 -15.41 -7.07 -17.47
CA LEU A 217 -16.13 -7.47 -16.25
C LEU A 217 -17.29 -6.51 -15.96
N PRO A 218 -18.28 -6.94 -15.14
CA PRO A 218 -19.32 -6.06 -14.64
C PRO A 218 -18.72 -4.82 -13.96
N GLU A 219 -19.31 -3.67 -14.28
CA GLU A 219 -18.85 -2.38 -13.80
C GLU A 219 -19.23 -2.17 -12.33
N HIS A 220 -18.37 -1.47 -11.60
CA HIS A 220 -18.72 -0.90 -10.31
C HIS A 220 -19.69 0.28 -10.48
N LEU A 221 -20.36 0.70 -9.41
CA LEU A 221 -21.25 1.87 -9.50
C LEU A 221 -20.45 3.17 -9.67
N GLU A 222 -19.23 3.18 -9.13
CA GLU A 222 -18.28 4.28 -9.21
C GLU A 222 -16.85 3.81 -9.47
N ALA A 223 -15.95 4.77 -9.66
CA ALA A 223 -14.55 4.56 -9.97
C ALA A 223 -13.89 3.53 -9.04
N VAL A 224 -13.20 2.55 -9.61
CA VAL A 224 -12.33 1.62 -8.88
C VAL A 224 -11.08 2.37 -8.44
N ARG A 225 -10.79 2.29 -7.13
CA ARG A 225 -9.69 3.00 -6.47
C ARG A 225 -8.62 2.10 -5.91
N ALA A 226 -8.95 0.83 -5.67
CA ALA A 226 -8.01 -0.17 -5.22
C ALA A 226 -8.23 -1.49 -5.97
N LEU A 227 -7.13 -2.14 -6.34
CA LEU A 227 -7.14 -3.43 -7.01
C LEU A 227 -5.94 -4.21 -6.46
N VAL A 228 -6.17 -5.44 -6.00
CA VAL A 228 -5.11 -6.25 -5.37
C VAL A 228 -5.29 -7.74 -5.69
N PRO A 229 -4.21 -8.47 -6.03
CA PRO A 229 -4.26 -9.92 -6.04
C PRO A 229 -4.41 -10.43 -4.61
N VAL A 230 -5.28 -11.40 -4.40
CA VAL A 230 -5.45 -12.06 -3.09
C VAL A 230 -4.73 -13.39 -3.10
N SER A 231 -5.01 -14.25 -4.07
CA SER A 231 -4.28 -15.49 -4.30
C SER A 231 -4.33 -15.80 -5.79
N ASP A 232 -3.73 -16.91 -6.20
CA ASP A 232 -3.73 -17.35 -7.60
C ASP A 232 -5.14 -17.52 -8.18
N LYS A 233 -6.12 -17.71 -7.30
CA LYS A 233 -7.52 -17.94 -7.65
C LYS A 233 -8.42 -16.74 -7.40
N LEU A 234 -7.93 -15.72 -6.70
CA LEU A 234 -8.75 -14.61 -6.22
C LEU A 234 -8.05 -13.26 -6.40
N PHE A 235 -8.83 -12.26 -6.77
CA PHE A 235 -8.42 -10.86 -6.66
C PHE A 235 -9.57 -10.02 -6.11
N ALA A 236 -9.23 -8.84 -5.57
CA ALA A 236 -10.19 -7.93 -4.97
C ALA A 236 -10.13 -6.55 -5.62
N SER A 237 -11.28 -5.91 -5.73
CA SER A 237 -11.42 -4.54 -6.21
C SER A 237 -12.23 -3.71 -5.23
N GLY A 238 -11.76 -2.51 -4.90
CA GLY A 238 -12.43 -1.52 -4.06
C GLY A 238 -12.85 -0.30 -4.86
N SER A 239 -14.11 0.12 -4.69
CA SER A 239 -14.72 1.25 -5.39
C SER A 239 -14.85 2.49 -4.49
N LEU A 240 -14.93 3.66 -5.13
CA LEU A 240 -15.30 4.93 -4.51
C LEU A 240 -16.68 4.86 -3.85
N ASP A 241 -17.58 3.99 -4.33
CA ASP A 241 -18.90 3.76 -3.71
C ASP A 241 -18.83 2.99 -2.36
N GLY A 242 -17.64 2.55 -1.96
CA GLY A 242 -17.39 1.82 -0.73
C GLY A 242 -17.46 0.29 -0.86
N THR A 243 -17.89 -0.22 -2.00
CA THR A 243 -17.99 -1.65 -2.27
C THR A 243 -16.60 -2.27 -2.44
N ILE A 244 -16.42 -3.43 -1.81
CA ILE A 244 -15.30 -4.34 -2.09
C ILE A 244 -15.88 -5.61 -2.72
N LEU A 245 -15.45 -5.92 -3.93
CA LEU A 245 -15.82 -7.15 -4.64
C LEU A 245 -14.63 -8.11 -4.68
N LEU A 246 -14.90 -9.37 -4.34
CA LEU A 246 -14.01 -10.50 -4.57
C LEU A 246 -14.37 -11.19 -5.88
N TRP A 247 -13.35 -11.52 -6.66
CA TRP A 247 -13.47 -12.11 -8.00
C TRP A 247 -12.70 -13.41 -8.08
N SER A 248 -13.15 -14.33 -8.92
CA SER A 248 -12.33 -15.48 -9.32
C SER A 248 -11.34 -15.08 -10.41
N SER A 249 -10.06 -15.39 -10.24
CA SER A 249 -9.00 -15.22 -11.26
C SER A 249 -9.10 -16.25 -12.39
N GLU A 250 -9.85 -17.35 -12.21
CA GLU A 250 -10.01 -18.41 -13.22
C GLU A 250 -11.18 -18.08 -14.18
N THR A 251 -12.35 -17.75 -13.63
CA THR A 251 -13.58 -17.50 -14.40
C THR A 251 -13.86 -16.01 -14.63
N PHE A 252 -13.21 -15.13 -13.87
CA PHE A 252 -13.46 -13.69 -13.84
C PHE A 252 -14.93 -13.37 -13.62
N THR A 253 -15.51 -13.98 -12.58
CA THR A 253 -16.87 -13.72 -12.12
C THR A 253 -16.85 -13.18 -10.69
N PRO A 254 -17.76 -12.26 -10.33
CA PRO A 254 -17.84 -11.77 -8.96
C PRO A 254 -18.33 -12.89 -8.05
N LEU A 255 -17.58 -13.16 -6.99
CA LEU A 255 -17.90 -14.21 -6.00
C LEU A 255 -18.66 -13.62 -4.82
N LYS A 256 -18.20 -12.49 -4.29
CA LYS A 256 -18.76 -11.90 -3.07
C LYS A 256 -18.58 -10.39 -3.01
N LYS A 257 -19.54 -9.75 -2.36
CA LYS A 257 -19.50 -8.35 -1.92
C LYS A 257 -19.25 -8.32 -0.41
N LEU A 258 -18.11 -7.75 0.03
CA LEU A 258 -17.68 -7.76 1.44
C LEU A 258 -18.15 -6.53 2.23
N ASN A 259 -17.99 -5.33 1.66
CA ASN A 259 -18.47 -4.10 2.28
C ASN A 259 -19.78 -3.65 1.63
N THR A 260 -20.86 -3.64 2.41
CA THR A 260 -22.20 -3.21 1.98
C THR A 260 -22.68 -1.96 2.70
N MET A 261 -21.79 -1.20 3.36
CA MET A 261 -22.12 0.16 3.80
C MET A 261 -22.30 1.05 2.57
N ALA A 262 -23.48 0.90 1.96
CA ALA A 262 -23.86 1.49 0.71
C ALA A 262 -24.85 2.62 0.98
N ASP A 263 -24.40 3.67 1.64
CA ASP A 263 -25.05 4.97 1.49
C ASP A 263 -24.47 5.65 0.26
N TYR A 264 -24.76 5.05 -0.89
CA TYR A 264 -24.54 5.67 -2.17
C TYR A 264 -25.38 6.95 -2.21
N LYS A 265 -24.68 8.09 -2.29
CA LYS A 265 -25.16 9.47 -2.07
C LYS A 265 -25.18 9.91 -0.60
N GLY A 266 -24.00 10.06 0.01
CA GLY A 266 -23.85 11.13 1.00
C GLY A 266 -24.38 12.41 0.35
N LYS A 267 -25.33 13.09 1.00
CA LYS A 267 -25.96 14.32 0.51
C LYS A 267 -24.86 15.21 -0.14
N ALA A 268 -24.98 15.50 -1.45
CA ALA A 268 -24.05 16.32 -2.26
C ALA A 268 -22.74 15.66 -2.79
N ASN A 269 -22.77 14.45 -3.37
CA ASN A 269 -21.59 13.78 -3.97
C ASN A 269 -20.44 13.52 -2.98
N MET A 270 -20.77 13.32 -1.70
CA MET A 270 -19.81 12.90 -0.70
C MET A 270 -19.79 11.37 -0.63
N TYR A 271 -18.59 10.80 -0.66
CA TYR A 271 -18.34 9.36 -0.55
C TYR A 271 -17.68 9.04 0.80
N PRO A 272 -18.44 9.04 1.91
CA PRO A 272 -17.89 8.89 3.26
C PRO A 272 -17.26 7.52 3.49
N TYR A 273 -17.71 6.48 2.77
CA TYR A 273 -17.21 5.11 2.89
C TYR A 273 -16.36 4.68 1.69
N SER A 274 -15.80 5.63 0.93
CA SER A 274 -14.97 5.32 -0.23
C SER A 274 -13.79 4.42 0.14
N VAL A 275 -13.56 3.35 -0.62
CA VAL A 275 -12.36 2.53 -0.47
C VAL A 275 -11.18 3.28 -1.09
N GLN A 276 -10.16 3.59 -0.30
CA GLN A 276 -8.97 4.30 -0.77
C GLN A 276 -7.80 3.36 -1.04
N TYR A 277 -7.70 2.29 -0.26
CA TYR A 277 -6.59 1.35 -0.34
C TYR A 277 -7.02 -0.04 0.11
N ILE A 278 -6.46 -1.08 -0.52
CA ILE A 278 -6.60 -2.46 -0.10
C ILE A 278 -5.23 -3.11 -0.16
N ALA A 279 -4.86 -3.83 0.89
CA ALA A 279 -3.72 -4.73 0.91
C ALA A 279 -4.17 -6.17 1.16
N CYS A 280 -3.38 -7.13 0.68
CA CYS A 280 -3.56 -8.53 0.99
C CYS A 280 -2.39 -9.04 1.83
N GLU A 281 -2.71 -9.79 2.88
CA GLU A 281 -1.75 -10.43 3.77
C GLU A 281 -1.93 -11.95 3.73
N ASN A 282 -0.81 -12.68 3.60
CA ASN A 282 -0.76 -14.16 3.55
C ASN A 282 -1.75 -14.81 2.58
N GLN A 283 -1.96 -14.18 1.43
CA GLN A 283 -2.86 -14.62 0.36
C GLN A 283 -4.31 -14.91 0.78
N LYS A 284 -4.73 -14.39 1.93
CA LYS A 284 -5.98 -14.79 2.60
C LYS A 284 -6.70 -13.61 3.22
N TYR A 285 -5.96 -12.72 3.86
CA TYR A 285 -6.55 -11.64 4.62
C TYR A 285 -6.54 -10.37 3.80
N LEU A 286 -7.65 -9.63 3.82
CA LEU A 286 -7.76 -8.33 3.17
C LEU A 286 -7.83 -7.25 4.23
N LEU A 287 -6.97 -6.26 4.08
CA LEU A 287 -6.98 -5.05 4.89
C LEU A 287 -7.47 -3.90 4.00
N ALA A 288 -8.53 -3.20 4.41
CA ALA A 288 -9.15 -2.17 3.59
C ALA A 288 -9.27 -0.83 4.33
N ALA A 289 -8.74 0.22 3.72
CA ALA A 289 -8.96 1.61 4.14
C ALA A 289 -10.27 2.10 3.51
N ILE A 290 -11.28 2.39 4.33
CA ILE A 290 -12.61 2.79 3.85
C ILE A 290 -13.07 4.02 4.62
N GLY A 291 -13.22 5.14 3.89
CA GLY A 291 -13.54 6.42 4.49
C GLY A 291 -12.46 6.87 5.47
N CYS A 292 -12.90 7.33 6.64
CA CYS A 292 -12.04 7.67 7.77
C CYS A 292 -11.68 6.48 8.66
N GLY A 293 -11.96 5.25 8.21
CA GLY A 293 -11.82 4.03 8.97
C GLY A 293 -11.10 2.92 8.22
N PHE A 294 -11.08 1.73 8.82
CA PHE A 294 -10.54 0.53 8.20
C PHE A 294 -11.35 -0.71 8.59
N ALA A 295 -11.20 -1.77 7.80
CA ALA A 295 -11.81 -3.08 8.05
C ALA A 295 -10.88 -4.21 7.60
N LEU A 296 -10.88 -5.30 8.36
CA LEU A 296 -10.09 -6.51 8.08
C LEU A 296 -11.03 -7.68 7.79
N PHE A 297 -10.77 -8.42 6.71
CA PHE A 297 -11.60 -9.52 6.25
C PHE A 297 -10.78 -10.80 6.06
N ASP A 298 -11.37 -11.95 6.38
CA ASP A 298 -10.88 -13.25 5.93
C ASP A 298 -11.62 -13.63 4.64
N THR A 299 -10.88 -13.76 3.53
CA THR A 299 -11.47 -14.07 2.22
C THR A 299 -11.89 -15.53 2.08
N VAL A 300 -11.31 -16.44 2.86
CA VAL A 300 -11.64 -17.87 2.80
C VAL A 300 -12.94 -18.15 3.53
N SER A 301 -13.07 -17.62 4.76
CA SER A 301 -14.30 -17.76 5.56
C SER A 301 -15.36 -16.71 5.23
N ASN A 302 -15.02 -15.66 4.47
CA ASN A 302 -15.86 -14.49 4.20
C ASN A 302 -16.36 -13.78 5.47
N THR A 303 -15.52 -13.75 6.50
CA THR A 303 -15.85 -13.13 7.79
C THR A 303 -15.18 -11.76 7.90
N LEU A 304 -15.91 -10.80 8.49
CA LEU A 304 -15.32 -9.56 8.97
C LEU A 304 -14.60 -9.89 10.28
N LEU A 305 -13.28 -9.72 10.31
CA LEU A 305 -12.46 -9.97 11.49
C LEU A 305 -12.57 -8.80 12.46
N CYS A 306 -12.32 -7.57 12.00
CA CYS A 306 -12.52 -6.38 12.81
C CYS A 306 -12.74 -5.15 11.94
N ARG A 307 -13.24 -4.08 12.56
CA ARG A 307 -13.53 -2.83 11.88
C ARG A 307 -13.45 -1.65 12.85
N LYS A 308 -12.98 -0.51 12.36
CA LYS A 308 -13.17 0.82 12.97
C LYS A 308 -13.73 1.77 11.93
N VAL A 309 -14.93 2.32 12.15
CA VAL A 309 -15.58 3.20 11.17
C VAL A 309 -14.94 4.59 11.17
N LYS A 310 -14.53 5.08 12.34
CA LYS A 310 -13.85 6.37 12.52
C LYS A 310 -12.52 6.19 13.24
N ALA A 311 -11.51 5.80 12.47
CA ALA A 311 -10.13 5.69 12.92
C ALA A 311 -9.43 7.07 12.90
N HIS A 312 -9.81 7.95 11.98
CA HIS A 312 -9.17 9.26 11.74
C HIS A 312 -10.21 10.38 11.56
N TYR A 313 -9.77 11.64 11.52
CA TYR A 313 -10.65 12.79 11.26
C TYR A 313 -10.88 12.99 9.76
N SER A 314 -9.93 12.59 8.91
CA SER A 314 -10.09 12.52 7.46
C SER A 314 -9.92 11.10 6.94
N LYS A 315 -9.94 10.93 5.61
CA LYS A 315 -9.86 9.64 4.94
C LYS A 315 -8.51 8.96 5.19
N VAL A 316 -8.57 7.66 5.43
CA VAL A 316 -7.38 6.80 5.52
C VAL A 316 -6.84 6.58 4.11
N THR A 317 -5.58 6.96 3.88
CA THR A 317 -4.91 6.91 2.58
C THR A 317 -4.21 5.57 2.33
N GLN A 318 -3.60 5.00 3.38
CA GLN A 318 -3.00 3.68 3.37
C GLN A 318 -2.99 3.09 4.79
N LEU A 319 -2.83 1.78 4.87
CA LEU A 319 -2.58 1.06 6.10
C LEU A 319 -1.59 -0.08 5.86
N THR A 320 -0.83 -0.46 6.88
CA THR A 320 0.14 -1.54 6.82
C THR A 320 0.36 -2.13 8.22
N PHE A 321 0.71 -3.41 8.29
CA PHE A 321 1.24 -3.98 9.52
C PHE A 321 2.63 -3.41 9.80
N VAL A 322 2.94 -3.22 11.07
CA VAL A 322 4.24 -2.76 11.57
C VAL A 322 4.62 -3.55 12.82
N CYS A 323 5.89 -3.45 13.24
CA CYS A 323 6.41 -4.18 14.40
C CYS A 323 6.15 -5.70 14.27
N ASP A 324 6.52 -6.28 13.12
CA ASP A 324 6.29 -7.69 12.78
C ASP A 324 4.82 -8.13 12.88
N GLY A 325 3.89 -7.21 12.61
CA GLY A 325 2.45 -7.50 12.65
C GLY A 325 1.81 -7.39 14.03
N LEU A 326 2.54 -6.94 15.06
CA LEU A 326 1.93 -6.68 16.36
C LEU A 326 0.96 -5.50 16.31
N LEU A 327 1.23 -4.52 15.44
CA LEU A 327 0.44 -3.30 15.30
C LEU A 327 0.01 -3.09 13.85
N LEU A 328 -1.12 -2.40 13.67
CA LEU A 328 -1.57 -1.88 12.39
C LEU A 328 -1.35 -0.36 12.38
N ALA A 329 -0.57 0.14 11.43
CA ALA A 329 -0.42 1.57 11.18
C ALA A 329 -1.41 2.03 10.11
N THR A 330 -2.09 3.14 10.34
CA THR A 330 -3.00 3.79 9.39
C THR A 330 -2.56 5.24 9.18
N CYS A 331 -2.40 5.69 7.93
CA CYS A 331 -2.18 7.10 7.59
C CYS A 331 -3.43 7.74 7.02
N SER A 332 -3.53 9.07 7.16
CA SER A 332 -4.69 9.83 6.76
C SER A 332 -4.35 11.15 6.07
N GLU A 333 -5.34 11.66 5.33
CA GLU A 333 -5.31 13.01 4.75
C GLU A 333 -5.23 14.12 5.79
N ASP A 334 -5.56 13.83 7.06
CA ASP A 334 -5.43 14.77 8.18
C ASP A 334 -3.98 14.96 8.68
N GLY A 335 -3.02 14.25 8.10
CA GLY A 335 -1.60 14.35 8.46
C GLY A 335 -1.17 13.45 9.61
N SER A 336 -2.09 12.69 10.21
CA SER A 336 -1.78 11.77 11.31
C SER A 336 -1.46 10.36 10.83
N ILE A 337 -0.63 9.68 11.60
CA ILE A 337 -0.43 8.24 11.54
C ILE A 337 -0.88 7.67 12.89
N ARG A 338 -1.78 6.69 12.88
CA ARG A 338 -2.32 6.06 14.09
C ARG A 338 -1.95 4.59 14.16
N LEU A 339 -1.64 4.12 15.36
CA LEU A 339 -1.21 2.75 15.64
C LEU A 339 -2.28 2.02 16.43
N TRP A 340 -2.74 0.91 15.89
CA TRP A 340 -3.80 0.08 16.45
C TRP A 340 -3.23 -1.26 16.91
N GLY A 341 -3.81 -1.83 17.97
CA GLY A 341 -3.46 -3.17 18.45
C GLY A 341 -4.37 -3.59 19.59
N GLN A 342 -3.94 -4.57 20.39
CA GLN A 342 -4.64 -4.98 21.61
C GLN A 342 -4.00 -4.33 22.84
N LYS A 343 -4.77 -4.12 23.92
CA LYS A 343 -4.24 -3.57 25.19
C LYS A 343 -3.11 -4.41 25.81
N SER A 344 -3.04 -5.70 25.46
CA SER A 344 -1.97 -6.62 25.87
C SER A 344 -0.65 -6.39 25.12
N HIS A 345 -0.66 -5.66 24.01
CA HIS A 345 0.52 -5.45 23.18
C HIS A 345 1.44 -4.41 23.82
N ASN A 346 2.66 -4.83 24.14
CA ASN A 346 3.73 -3.92 24.57
C ASN A 346 4.90 -4.02 23.58
N PRO A 347 4.96 -3.14 22.56
CA PRO A 347 5.99 -3.22 21.53
C PRO A 347 7.40 -2.92 22.07
N GLY A 348 7.55 -2.24 23.22
CA GLY A 348 8.85 -1.94 23.82
C GLY A 348 9.55 -3.16 24.45
N GLU A 349 8.80 -4.10 25.03
CA GLU A 349 9.35 -5.29 25.69
C GLU A 349 9.33 -6.54 24.79
N GLN A 350 8.41 -6.63 23.83
CA GLN A 350 8.18 -7.86 23.06
C GLN A 350 9.08 -8.02 21.82
N LEU A 351 9.67 -6.94 21.29
CA LEU A 351 10.57 -7.00 20.11
C LEU A 351 11.83 -7.84 20.35
N ALA A 352 12.25 -8.04 21.61
CA ALA A 352 13.44 -8.83 21.95
C ALA A 352 13.15 -10.27 22.42
N VAL A 353 11.91 -10.59 22.82
CA VAL A 353 11.61 -11.86 23.54
C VAL A 353 10.52 -12.71 22.87
N LYS A 354 9.77 -12.17 21.91
CA LYS A 354 8.72 -12.91 21.20
C LYS A 354 8.75 -12.72 19.68
N ALA A 355 9.88 -13.08 19.06
CA ALA A 355 9.81 -13.85 17.82
C ALA A 355 9.18 -15.24 18.12
N SER A 356 7.99 -15.25 18.72
CA SER A 356 7.34 -16.44 19.24
C SER A 356 6.45 -17.04 18.16
N MET A 357 6.89 -18.21 17.68
CA MET A 357 6.08 -19.30 17.12
C MET A 357 5.17 -18.96 15.95
N GLY A 358 5.62 -19.09 14.69
CA GLY A 358 4.81 -19.48 13.52
C GLY A 358 3.51 -18.71 13.18
N LEU A 359 3.13 -17.68 13.93
CA LEU A 359 1.92 -16.90 13.75
C LEU A 359 2.12 -15.86 12.66
N SER A 360 1.09 -15.65 11.86
CA SER A 360 0.99 -14.58 10.88
C SER A 360 0.84 -13.20 11.53
N PRO A 361 1.13 -12.10 10.80
CA PRO A 361 0.89 -10.74 11.28
C PRO A 361 -0.53 -10.50 11.79
N ILE A 362 -1.55 -10.98 11.08
CA ILE A 362 -2.95 -10.83 11.50
C ILE A 362 -3.26 -11.57 12.82
N GLU A 363 -2.65 -12.74 13.04
CA GLU A 363 -2.81 -13.52 14.28
C GLU A 363 -2.18 -12.80 15.46
N ARG A 364 -1.01 -12.19 15.27
CA ARG A 364 -0.35 -11.36 16.27
C ARG A 364 -1.18 -10.12 16.57
N PHE A 365 -1.66 -9.42 15.55
CA PHE A 365 -2.50 -8.23 15.69
C PHE A 365 -3.81 -8.49 16.45
N LEU A 366 -4.43 -9.65 16.21
CA LEU A 366 -5.68 -10.04 16.87
C LEU A 366 -5.47 -10.77 18.21
N ASP A 367 -4.23 -11.06 18.61
CA ASP A 367 -3.90 -11.90 19.78
C ASP A 367 -4.64 -13.26 19.76
N ILE A 368 -4.73 -13.88 18.57
CA ILE A 368 -5.44 -15.15 18.32
C ILE A 368 -4.55 -16.11 17.52
N ASN A 369 -4.57 -17.40 17.87
CA ASN A 369 -3.95 -18.47 17.09
C ASN A 369 -5.01 -19.29 16.33
N PHE A 370 -5.10 -19.14 15.01
CA PHE A 370 -6.10 -19.86 14.21
C PHE A 370 -5.81 -21.37 14.13
N GLY A 371 -4.55 -21.79 14.21
CA GLY A 371 -4.17 -23.20 14.21
C GLY A 371 -4.72 -24.00 15.39
N GLN A 372 -4.85 -23.37 16.55
CA GLN A 372 -5.44 -23.98 17.76
C GLN A 372 -6.98 -23.96 17.74
N LEU A 373 -7.58 -23.04 16.99
CA LEU A 373 -9.03 -22.92 16.86
C LEU A 373 -9.67 -24.08 16.08
N HIS A 374 -8.94 -24.94 15.37
CA HIS A 374 -9.54 -26.09 14.70
C HIS A 374 -10.20 -27.12 15.65
N HIS A 375 -9.90 -27.08 16.95
CA HIS A 375 -10.54 -27.92 17.97
C HIS A 375 -11.66 -27.23 18.76
N SER A 376 -11.90 -25.93 18.55
CA SER A 376 -12.96 -25.16 19.20
C SER A 376 -13.80 -24.41 18.16
N LYS A 377 -15.02 -23.99 18.49
CA LYS A 377 -15.78 -23.14 17.58
C LYS A 377 -15.01 -21.83 17.37
N SER A 378 -15.03 -21.30 16.14
CA SER A 378 -14.56 -19.94 15.84
C SER A 378 -15.13 -18.96 16.87
N PRO A 379 -14.35 -17.99 17.39
CA PRO A 379 -14.83 -17.08 18.40
C PRO A 379 -16.08 -16.33 17.89
N ASP A 380 -17.10 -16.23 18.74
CA ASP A 380 -18.35 -15.53 18.39
C ASP A 380 -18.08 -14.03 18.08
N HIS A 381 -17.04 -13.47 18.68
CA HIS A 381 -16.58 -12.10 18.47
C HIS A 381 -15.04 -12.06 18.47
N PHE A 382 -14.48 -11.37 17.48
CA PHE A 382 -13.05 -11.05 17.46
C PHE A 382 -12.76 -9.84 18.36
N PRO A 383 -11.56 -9.76 18.96
CA PRO A 383 -11.18 -8.66 19.82
C PRO A 383 -11.07 -7.37 19.01
N GLU A 384 -11.73 -6.31 19.51
CA GLU A 384 -11.68 -5.01 18.86
C GLU A 384 -10.33 -4.33 19.09
N PRO A 385 -9.66 -3.85 18.03
CA PRO A 385 -8.42 -3.11 18.19
C PRO A 385 -8.67 -1.77 18.89
N VAL A 386 -7.70 -1.31 19.66
CA VAL A 386 -7.72 -0.01 20.33
C VAL A 386 -6.60 0.88 19.80
N LEU A 387 -6.79 2.20 19.85
CA LEU A 387 -5.72 3.16 19.56
C LEU A 387 -4.64 3.07 20.65
N LEU A 388 -3.42 2.69 20.27
CA LEU A 388 -2.28 2.53 21.18
C LEU A 388 -1.24 3.66 21.06
N GLY A 389 -1.23 4.37 19.93
CA GLY A 389 -0.25 5.42 19.69
C GLY A 389 -0.59 6.30 18.49
N GLU A 390 -0.11 7.53 18.52
CA GLU A 390 -0.15 8.46 17.40
C GLU A 390 1.28 8.88 17.04
N CYS A 391 1.55 8.90 15.74
CA CYS A 391 2.80 9.32 15.14
C CYS A 391 2.54 10.65 14.44
N LEU A 392 2.77 11.75 15.15
CA LEU A 392 2.55 13.12 14.69
C LEU A 392 3.87 13.73 14.23
N GLY A 393 3.93 14.16 12.97
CA GLY A 393 5.16 14.69 12.37
C GLY A 393 4.94 15.32 11.00
N HIS A 394 3.97 14.83 10.24
CA HIS A 394 3.54 15.47 9.01
C HIS A 394 2.54 16.61 9.28
N CYS A 395 2.61 17.67 8.47
CA CYS A 395 1.65 18.78 8.53
C CYS A 395 0.65 18.78 7.37
N GLY A 396 0.87 17.95 6.36
CA GLY A 396 -0.05 17.70 5.25
C GLY A 396 -0.47 16.23 5.19
N SER A 397 -1.34 15.90 4.23
CA SER A 397 -1.81 14.53 4.00
C SER A 397 -0.65 13.53 3.92
N VAL A 398 -0.70 12.47 4.72
CA VAL A 398 0.29 11.38 4.62
C VAL A 398 -0.15 10.48 3.49
N MET A 399 0.69 10.36 2.46
CA MET A 399 0.36 9.67 1.21
C MET A 399 0.67 8.18 1.27
N ARG A 400 1.84 7.83 1.84
CA ARG A 400 2.30 6.45 1.94
C ARG A 400 3.01 6.16 3.25
N ILE A 401 2.92 4.91 3.69
CA ILE A 401 3.76 4.32 4.76
C ILE A 401 4.32 3.01 4.24
N VAL A 402 5.59 2.75 4.58
CA VAL A 402 6.24 1.45 4.41
C VAL A 402 6.88 0.99 5.72
N ASP A 403 6.80 -0.30 6.01
CA ASP A 403 7.48 -0.93 7.14
C ASP A 403 8.82 -1.50 6.67
N GLN A 404 9.88 -1.27 7.45
CA GLN A 404 11.24 -1.77 7.24
C GLN A 404 11.65 -2.68 8.41
N GLY A 405 10.68 -3.39 9.03
CA GLY A 405 10.89 -4.29 10.15
C GLY A 405 11.65 -3.64 11.31
N LEU A 406 12.83 -4.18 11.62
CA LEU A 406 13.69 -3.69 12.72
C LEU A 406 14.29 -2.30 12.48
N GLU A 407 14.26 -1.81 11.25
CA GLU A 407 14.61 -0.42 10.94
C GLU A 407 13.42 0.52 11.10
N GLY A 408 12.26 0.06 11.56
CA GLY A 408 11.09 0.89 11.81
C GLY A 408 10.33 1.23 10.53
N MET A 409 9.51 2.28 10.57
CA MET A 409 8.63 2.64 9.45
C MET A 409 9.02 3.98 8.84
N PHE A 410 8.67 4.17 7.58
CA PHE A 410 8.90 5.40 6.82
C PHE A 410 7.58 5.89 6.25
N SER A 411 7.34 7.20 6.34
CA SER A 411 6.16 7.84 5.78
C SER A 411 6.53 9.00 4.87
N CYS A 412 5.66 9.31 3.91
CA CYS A 412 5.80 10.48 3.06
C CYS A 412 4.46 11.19 2.87
N GLY A 413 4.50 12.49 2.59
CA GLY A 413 3.28 13.30 2.57
C GLY A 413 3.29 14.51 1.64
N GLY A 414 2.18 15.24 1.70
CA GLY A 414 1.95 16.49 0.97
C GLY A 414 2.75 17.69 1.48
N ASP A 415 3.57 17.49 2.49
CA ASP A 415 4.47 18.49 3.10
C ASP A 415 5.91 18.39 2.59
N HIS A 416 6.14 17.61 1.52
CA HIS A 416 7.45 17.43 0.87
C HIS A 416 8.45 16.65 1.73
N LEU A 417 8.00 16.06 2.84
CA LEU A 417 8.83 15.35 3.79
C LEU A 417 8.72 13.85 3.58
N VAL A 418 9.86 13.19 3.84
CA VAL A 418 9.89 11.78 4.24
C VAL A 418 10.31 11.76 5.70
N ILE A 419 9.62 10.99 6.54
CA ILE A 419 9.92 10.86 7.97
C ILE A 419 10.23 9.40 8.26
N ALA A 420 11.37 9.14 8.89
CA ALA A 420 11.71 7.83 9.45
C ALA A 420 11.31 7.79 10.93
N TRP A 421 10.54 6.78 11.29
CA TRP A 421 10.03 6.54 12.63
C TRP A 421 10.77 5.34 13.21
N LYS A 422 11.61 5.58 14.22
CA LYS A 422 12.50 4.59 14.81
C LYS A 422 12.09 4.25 16.24
N ASN A 423 12.22 2.97 16.59
CA ASN A 423 12.08 2.52 17.97
C ASN A 423 13.33 2.86 18.79
N SER A 424 13.23 3.76 19.76
CA SER A 424 14.38 4.25 20.53
C SER A 424 15.09 3.14 21.30
N GLU A 425 14.35 2.20 21.89
CA GLU A 425 14.94 1.12 22.68
C GLU A 425 15.73 0.17 21.78
N LEU A 426 15.18 -0.19 20.62
CA LEU A 426 15.90 -1.01 19.64
C LEU A 426 17.13 -0.29 19.10
N GLN A 427 17.03 0.99 18.75
CA GLN A 427 18.16 1.78 18.27
C GLN A 427 19.22 1.98 19.36
N LYS A 428 18.82 2.12 20.62
CA LYS A 428 19.74 2.19 21.77
C LYS A 428 20.48 0.87 21.97
N MET A 429 19.80 -0.27 21.86
CA MET A 429 20.45 -1.59 21.91
C MET A 429 21.48 -1.75 20.78
N LYS A 430 21.12 -1.41 19.52
CA LYS A 430 22.03 -1.45 18.38
C LYS A 430 23.27 -0.57 18.60
N ARG A 431 23.09 0.68 19.04
CA ARG A 431 24.20 1.61 19.36
C ARG A 431 25.12 1.05 20.45
N ASN A 432 24.56 0.50 21.53
CA ASN A 432 25.34 -0.11 22.62
C ASN A 432 26.14 -1.32 22.14
N GLN A 433 25.56 -2.16 21.29
CA GLN A 433 26.21 -3.35 20.75
C GLN A 433 27.42 -2.97 19.86
N VAL A 434 27.27 -1.97 18.99
CA VAL A 434 28.38 -1.43 18.17
C VAL A 434 29.50 -0.85 19.05
N ILE A 435 29.16 -0.16 20.14
CA ILE A 435 30.17 0.36 21.08
C ILE A 435 30.89 -0.80 21.78
N GLN A 436 30.16 -1.82 22.24
CA GLN A 436 30.76 -3.00 22.88
C GLN A 436 31.73 -3.72 21.94
N GLU A 437 31.35 -3.93 20.67
CA GLU A 437 32.23 -4.54 19.66
C GLU A 437 33.50 -3.73 19.42
N LYS A 438 33.39 -2.40 19.34
CA LYS A 438 34.55 -1.51 19.18
C LYS A 438 35.45 -1.50 20.42
N VAL A 439 34.88 -1.50 21.62
CA VAL A 439 35.62 -1.52 22.88
C VAL A 439 36.33 -2.85 23.09
N LEU A 440 35.70 -3.96 22.70
CA LEU A 440 36.30 -5.29 22.77
C LEU A 440 37.40 -5.52 21.72
N ASN A 441 37.61 -4.58 20.79
CA ASN A 441 38.68 -4.63 19.82
C ASN A 441 39.84 -3.68 20.24
N PRO A 442 40.85 -4.17 20.97
CA PRO A 442 41.87 -3.34 21.63
C PRO A 442 42.80 -2.60 20.66
N SER A 443 42.69 -2.84 19.35
CA SER A 443 43.42 -2.11 18.31
C SER A 443 42.83 -0.73 17.98
N VAL A 444 41.62 -0.42 18.45
CA VAL A 444 40.87 0.80 18.09
C VAL A 444 40.77 1.80 19.25
N ILE A 445 41.10 1.38 20.47
CA ILE A 445 41.12 2.27 21.65
C ILE A 445 42.51 2.91 21.74
N VAL A 446 42.58 4.20 21.42
CA VAL A 446 43.78 5.04 21.62
C VAL A 446 43.84 5.54 23.06
#